data_AF-D9SHJ4-F1
#
_entry.id   AF-D9SHJ4-F1
#
_cell.length_a   1.000
_cell.length_b   1.000
_cell.length_c   1.000
_cell.angle_alpha   90.00
_cell.angle_beta   90.00
_cell.angle_gamma   90.00
#
_symmetry.space_group_name_H-M   'P 1'
#
loop_
_entity.id
_entity.type
_entity.pdbx_description
1 polymer ?
#
loop_
_entity_poly.entity_id
_entity_poly.type
_entity_poly.pdbx_seq_one_letter_code
_entity_poly.pdbx_strand_id
1 'polypeptide(L)'
;MPDLNSPPIAPSIASRPDLDWSQVRETILMLNLSMTQIEMALHDSSSSVGELTDSFTSISGALDAIQQVAGYLPDVPEIQSAKTEIALLGSEVSNKVGQAIVAFQFYDRLSQRLSQVCRNLDDLGVLVNDPVRLYNPYAWVALQQKIRSKYVTEDDKHMFDTLMETRDVQKALAEFMKRKREQQPDGDIELF
;
A
#
# COMPACT_ATOMS: atom_id res chain seq x y z
N MET A 1 -32.54 4.48 -41.47
CA MET A 1 -32.03 3.15 -41.09
C MET A 1 -30.52 3.28 -40.99
N PRO A 2 -29.89 3.04 -39.83
CA PRO A 2 -28.45 3.12 -39.70
C PRO A 2 -27.80 1.85 -40.26
N ASP A 3 -26.72 2.04 -41.03
CA ASP A 3 -25.93 0.98 -41.66
C ASP A 3 -25.32 0.03 -40.63
N LEU A 4 -25.73 -1.25 -40.70
CA LEU A 4 -25.33 -2.34 -39.80
C LEU A 4 -23.97 -2.97 -40.14
N ASN A 5 -23.09 -2.28 -40.87
CA ASN A 5 -21.86 -2.87 -41.41
C ASN A 5 -20.59 -2.04 -41.16
N SER A 6 -20.55 -1.27 -40.07
CA SER A 6 -19.27 -0.70 -39.61
C SER A 6 -18.46 -1.76 -38.87
N PRO A 7 -17.20 -2.04 -39.25
CA PRO A 7 -16.33 -2.94 -38.49
C PRO A 7 -16.14 -2.39 -37.06
N PRO A 8 -15.92 -3.25 -36.05
CA PRO A 8 -15.66 -2.78 -34.69
C PRO A 8 -14.49 -1.80 -34.71
N ILE A 9 -14.71 -0.60 -34.19
CA ILE A 9 -13.68 0.45 -34.09
C ILE A 9 -12.53 -0.15 -33.28
N ALA A 10 -11.38 -0.37 -33.93
CA ALA A 10 -10.20 -0.89 -33.27
C ALA A 10 -9.83 0.05 -32.11
N PRO A 11 -9.45 -0.49 -30.93
CA PRO A 11 -9.12 0.34 -29.77
C PRO A 11 -7.99 1.30 -30.12
N SER A 12 -8.04 2.50 -29.54
CA SER A 12 -6.98 3.51 -29.68
C SER A 12 -5.63 2.88 -29.33
N ILE A 13 -4.75 2.82 -30.32
CA ILE A 13 -3.36 2.38 -30.19
C ILE A 13 -2.47 3.61 -30.29
N ALA A 14 -1.29 3.58 -29.66
CA ALA A 14 -0.36 4.72 -29.66
C ALA A 14 -0.02 5.28 -31.06
N SER A 15 -0.26 4.50 -32.13
CA SER A 15 -0.06 4.86 -33.53
C SER A 15 -1.28 5.44 -34.26
N ARG A 16 -2.48 5.46 -33.65
CA ARG A 16 -3.71 6.08 -34.20
C ARG A 16 -4.60 6.64 -33.09
N PRO A 17 -4.26 7.83 -32.53
CA PRO A 17 -5.03 8.42 -31.45
C PRO A 17 -6.22 9.19 -32.03
N ASP A 18 -7.43 8.65 -31.88
CA ASP A 18 -8.67 9.39 -32.07
C ASP A 18 -9.31 9.57 -30.69
N LEU A 19 -8.80 10.53 -29.93
CA LEU A 19 -9.32 10.91 -28.61
C LEU A 19 -9.04 12.38 -28.38
N ASP A 20 -10.08 13.11 -27.99
CA ASP A 20 -9.96 14.46 -27.47
C ASP A 20 -9.21 14.40 -26.13
N TRP A 21 -7.89 14.62 -26.18
CA TRP A 21 -7.00 14.58 -25.02
C TRP A 21 -7.36 15.62 -23.94
N SER A 22 -8.22 16.60 -24.26
CA SER A 22 -8.75 17.53 -23.27
C SER A 22 -9.50 16.80 -22.15
N GLN A 23 -10.37 15.85 -22.51
CA GLN A 23 -11.18 15.07 -21.56
C GLN A 23 -10.32 14.14 -20.71
N VAL A 24 -9.31 13.52 -21.33
CA VAL A 24 -8.34 12.66 -20.64
C VAL A 24 -7.54 13.49 -19.62
N ARG A 25 -7.05 14.66 -20.03
CA ARG A 25 -6.31 15.58 -19.16
C ARG A 25 -7.16 16.07 -17.99
N GLU A 26 -8.38 16.52 -18.25
CA GLU A 26 -9.32 16.98 -17.21
C GLU A 26 -9.62 15.86 -16.20
N THR A 27 -9.84 14.64 -16.68
CA THR A 27 -10.08 13.48 -15.82
C THR A 27 -8.87 13.14 -14.97
N ILE A 28 -7.65 13.17 -15.52
CA ILE A 28 -6.41 12.94 -14.76
C ILE A 28 -6.25 14.01 -13.68
N LEU A 29 -6.54 15.28 -13.98
CA LEU A 29 -6.48 16.36 -13.00
C LEU A 29 -7.49 16.16 -11.86
N MET A 30 -8.71 15.71 -12.16
CA MET A 30 -9.71 15.38 -11.14
C MET A 30 -9.25 14.20 -10.26
N LEU A 31 -8.68 13.15 -10.86
CA LEU A 31 -8.13 12.02 -10.13
C LEU A 31 -6.94 12.42 -9.23
N ASN A 32 -6.06 13.29 -9.73
CA ASN A 32 -4.96 13.85 -8.94
C ASN A 32 -5.46 14.65 -7.74
N LEU A 33 -6.49 15.47 -7.93
CA LEU A 33 -7.11 16.22 -6.84
C LEU A 33 -7.71 15.28 -5.77
N SER A 34 -8.49 14.28 -6.18
CA SER A 34 -9.07 13.30 -5.25
C SER A 34 -7.99 12.52 -4.50
N MET A 35 -6.92 12.13 -5.17
CA MET A 35 -5.79 11.45 -4.53
C MET A 35 -5.04 12.34 -3.55
N THR A 36 -4.80 13.61 -3.92
CA THR A 36 -4.18 14.60 -3.03
C THR A 36 -5.02 14.81 -1.76
N GLN A 37 -6.35 14.80 -1.88
CA GLN A 37 -7.25 14.88 -0.71
C GLN A 37 -7.11 13.65 0.21
N ILE A 38 -7.00 12.44 -0.35
CA ILE A 38 -6.77 11.22 0.44
C ILE A 38 -5.38 11.26 1.10
N GLU A 39 -4.34 11.67 0.39
CA GLU A 39 -2.99 11.80 0.93
C GLU A 39 -2.92 12.82 2.08
N MET A 40 -3.60 13.96 1.94
CA MET A 40 -3.72 14.95 3.02
C MET A 40 -4.44 14.36 4.24
N ALA A 41 -5.55 13.65 4.04
CA ALA A 41 -6.26 12.98 5.12
C ALA A 41 -5.40 11.91 5.83
N LEU A 42 -4.60 11.14 5.09
CA LEU A 42 -3.66 10.17 5.66
C LEU A 42 -2.49 10.83 6.37
N HIS A 43 -1.99 11.95 5.85
CA HIS A 43 -0.95 12.71 6.52
C HIS A 43 -1.47 13.27 7.85
N ASP A 44 -2.67 13.86 7.86
CA ASP A 44 -3.30 14.35 9.10
C ASP A 44 -3.49 13.23 10.14
N SER A 45 -3.84 12.01 9.71
CA SER A 45 -3.93 10.86 10.63
C SER A 45 -2.58 10.24 11.02
N SER A 46 -1.50 10.50 10.26
CA SER A 46 -0.17 9.93 10.54
C SER A 46 0.42 10.42 11.86
N SER A 47 0.15 11.67 12.25
CA SER A 47 0.59 12.21 13.54
C SER A 47 -0.03 11.44 14.70
N SER A 48 -1.35 11.19 14.64
CA SER A 48 -2.08 10.43 15.65
C SER A 48 -1.63 8.97 15.73
N VAL A 49 -1.25 8.38 14.60
CA VAL A 49 -0.68 7.01 14.54
C VAL A 49 0.73 6.96 15.14
N GLY A 50 1.54 8.00 14.93
CA GLY A 50 2.85 8.14 15.58
C GLY A 50 2.71 8.19 17.10
N GLU A 51 1.82 9.03 17.63
CA GLU A 51 1.54 9.13 19.07
C GLU A 51 1.05 7.80 19.68
N LEU A 52 0.25 7.04 18.94
CA LEU A 52 -0.19 5.69 19.35
C LEU A 52 1.00 4.72 19.41
N THR A 53 1.89 4.74 18.42
CA THR A 53 3.09 3.89 18.39
C THR A 53 4.03 4.19 19.56
N ASP A 54 4.22 5.48 19.88
CA ASP A 54 5.01 5.91 21.03
C ASP A 54 4.37 5.50 22.36
N SER A 55 3.03 5.60 22.44
CA SER A 55 2.25 5.16 23.61
C SER A 55 2.39 3.65 23.82
N PHE A 56 2.30 2.85 22.77
CA PHE A 56 2.48 1.40 22.83
C PHE A 56 3.89 1.00 23.25
N THR A 57 4.91 1.66 22.68
CA THR A 57 6.31 1.47 23.09
C THR A 57 6.52 1.80 24.57
N SER A 58 5.89 2.89 25.04
CA SER A 58 5.92 3.29 26.45
C SER A 58 5.22 2.27 27.36
N ILE A 59 4.08 1.71 26.92
CA ILE A 59 3.36 0.65 27.64
C ILE A 59 4.23 -0.60 27.75
N SER A 60 4.89 -1.03 26.66
CA SER A 60 5.83 -2.15 26.72
C SER A 60 6.95 -1.91 27.72
N GLY A 61 7.56 -0.72 27.71
CA GLY A 61 8.63 -0.38 28.67
C GLY A 61 8.15 -0.34 30.13
N ALA A 62 6.95 0.21 30.37
CA ALA A 62 6.34 0.20 31.71
C ALA A 62 6.03 -1.23 32.18
N LEU A 63 5.61 -2.11 31.27
CA LEU A 63 5.30 -3.50 31.56
C LEU A 63 6.53 -4.32 31.91
N ASP A 64 7.62 -4.13 31.18
CA ASP A 64 8.92 -4.74 31.48
C ASP A 64 9.40 -4.31 32.87
N ALA A 65 9.22 -3.03 33.22
CA ALA A 65 9.54 -2.52 34.56
C ALA A 65 8.66 -3.15 35.65
N ILE A 66 7.35 -3.30 35.41
CA ILE A 66 6.43 -3.98 36.35
C ILE A 66 6.85 -5.44 36.55
N GLN A 67 7.17 -6.16 35.48
CA GLN A 67 7.63 -7.55 35.57
C GLN A 67 8.96 -7.66 36.32
N GLN A 68 9.89 -6.72 36.12
CA GLN A 68 11.14 -6.68 36.86
C GLN A 68 10.92 -6.43 38.36
N VAL A 69 10.08 -5.47 38.72
CA VAL A 69 9.72 -5.18 40.13
C VAL A 69 9.01 -6.38 40.76
N ALA A 70 8.09 -7.02 40.05
CA ALA A 70 7.45 -8.24 40.50
C ALA A 70 8.47 -9.37 40.73
N GLY A 71 9.53 -9.44 39.91
CA GLY A 71 10.63 -10.39 40.07
C GLY A 71 11.37 -10.25 41.41
N TYR A 72 11.51 -9.02 41.94
CA TYR A 72 12.17 -8.75 43.22
C TYR A 72 11.31 -9.08 44.47
N LEU A 73 10.03 -9.39 44.30
CA LEU A 73 9.18 -9.80 45.43
C LEU A 73 9.70 -11.12 46.05
N PRO A 74 9.61 -11.30 47.38
CA PRO A 74 10.09 -12.52 48.02
C PRO A 74 9.30 -13.76 47.56
N ASP A 75 10.01 -14.87 47.35
CA ASP A 75 9.41 -16.16 46.99
C ASP A 75 8.84 -16.84 48.24
N VAL A 76 7.72 -16.32 48.73
CA VAL A 76 6.92 -16.92 49.79
C VAL A 76 5.62 -17.51 49.22
N PRO A 77 5.11 -18.62 49.76
CA PRO A 77 3.92 -19.30 49.22
C PRO A 77 2.70 -18.39 49.07
N GLU A 78 2.54 -17.39 49.95
CA GLU A 78 1.43 -16.45 49.92
C GLU A 78 1.49 -15.43 48.76
N ILE A 79 2.69 -15.15 48.23
CA ILE A 79 2.93 -14.14 47.17
C ILE A 79 3.15 -14.80 45.80
N GLN A 80 3.48 -16.09 45.77
CA GLN A 80 3.80 -16.82 44.54
C GLN A 80 2.68 -16.81 43.50
N SER A 81 1.41 -16.91 43.94
CA SER A 81 0.25 -16.83 43.04
C SER A 81 0.14 -15.47 42.35
N ALA A 82 0.26 -14.38 43.11
CA ALA A 82 0.24 -13.02 42.59
C ALA A 82 1.42 -12.73 41.65
N LYS A 83 2.62 -13.22 41.98
CA LYS A 83 3.80 -13.14 41.10
C LYS A 83 3.54 -13.81 39.74
N THR A 84 2.95 -15.00 39.76
CA THR A 84 2.64 -15.76 38.55
C THR A 84 1.56 -15.07 37.71
N GLU A 85 0.53 -14.52 38.35
CA GLU A 85 -0.55 -13.79 37.68
C GLU A 85 -0.05 -12.50 37.02
N ILE A 86 0.80 -11.72 37.72
CA ILE A 86 1.43 -10.51 37.15
C ILE A 86 2.29 -10.87 35.93
N ALA A 87 3.07 -11.96 36.00
CA ALA A 87 3.88 -12.40 34.87
C ALA A 87 3.02 -12.79 33.66
N LEU A 88 1.91 -13.53 33.88
CA LEU A 88 0.96 -13.92 32.84
C LEU A 88 0.28 -12.71 32.19
N LEU A 89 -0.28 -11.81 33.00
CA LEU A 89 -0.91 -10.58 32.50
C LEU A 89 0.09 -9.70 31.75
N GLY A 90 1.33 -9.62 32.24
CA GLY A 90 2.40 -8.90 31.55
C GLY A 90 2.76 -9.52 30.21
N SER A 91 2.83 -10.86 30.11
CA SER A 91 3.07 -11.50 28.82
C SER A 91 1.91 -11.28 27.84
N GLU A 92 0.66 -11.32 28.30
CA GLU A 92 -0.52 -11.09 27.44
C GLU A 92 -0.56 -9.66 26.90
N VAL A 93 -0.34 -8.66 27.75
CA VAL A 93 -0.33 -7.25 27.33
C VAL A 93 0.85 -6.99 26.40
N SER A 94 2.04 -7.52 26.67
CA SER A 94 3.21 -7.37 25.79
C SER A 94 2.94 -7.93 24.39
N ASN A 95 2.31 -9.10 24.30
CA ASN A 95 1.91 -9.70 23.02
C ASN A 95 0.90 -8.83 22.26
N LYS A 96 -0.12 -8.27 22.95
CA LYS A 96 -1.11 -7.37 22.32
C LYS A 96 -0.47 -6.08 21.84
N VAL A 97 0.47 -5.52 22.60
CA VAL A 97 1.23 -4.34 22.20
C VAL A 97 2.08 -4.64 20.95
N GLY A 98 2.75 -5.79 20.91
CA GLY A 98 3.48 -6.24 19.72
C GLY A 98 2.59 -6.34 18.48
N GLN A 99 1.41 -6.95 18.60
CA GLN A 99 0.42 -7.02 17.51
C GLN A 99 -0.05 -5.64 17.05
N ALA A 100 -0.30 -4.72 17.99
CA ALA A 100 -0.68 -3.35 17.66
C ALA A 100 0.43 -2.64 16.87
N ILE A 101 1.70 -2.79 17.28
CA ILE A 101 2.86 -2.20 16.58
C ILE A 101 2.94 -2.72 15.13
N VAL A 102 2.78 -4.03 14.91
CA VAL A 102 2.74 -4.62 13.56
C VAL A 102 1.58 -4.05 12.74
N ALA A 103 0.39 -3.90 13.33
CA ALA A 103 -0.76 -3.29 12.66
C ALA A 103 -0.52 -1.82 12.27
N PHE A 104 0.29 -1.06 13.01
CA PHE A 104 0.66 0.30 12.60
C PHE A 104 1.72 0.33 11.51
N GLN A 105 2.59 -0.68 11.42
CA GLN A 105 3.48 -0.80 10.26
C GLN A 105 2.69 -1.01 8.97
N PHE A 106 1.54 -1.68 9.04
CA PHE A 106 0.61 -1.78 7.90
C PHE A 106 0.08 -0.39 7.50
N TYR A 107 -0.28 0.46 8.46
CA TYR A 107 -0.70 1.83 8.16
C TYR A 107 0.39 2.64 7.45
N ASP A 108 1.64 2.60 7.95
CA ASP A 108 2.76 3.29 7.31
C ASP A 108 2.99 2.79 5.87
N ARG A 109 2.99 1.47 5.67
CA ARG A 109 3.09 0.87 4.33
C ARG A 109 1.95 1.32 3.40
N LEU A 110 0.70 1.38 3.90
CA LEU A 110 -0.45 1.83 3.13
C LEU A 110 -0.30 3.31 2.71
N SER A 111 0.12 4.17 3.64
CA SER A 111 0.38 5.59 3.37
C SER A 111 1.45 5.75 2.28
N GLN A 112 2.57 5.03 2.39
CA GLN A 112 3.65 5.05 1.40
C GLN A 112 3.19 4.59 0.01
N ARG A 113 2.38 3.52 -0.05
CA ARG A 113 1.78 3.02 -1.30
C ARG A 113 0.85 4.05 -1.93
N LEU A 114 0.05 4.76 -1.14
CA LEU A 114 -0.82 5.79 -1.67
C LEU A 114 -0.03 6.98 -2.24
N SER A 115 0.93 7.52 -1.48
CA SER A 115 1.80 8.60 -1.97
C SER A 115 2.53 8.19 -3.25
N GLN A 116 2.86 6.91 -3.37
CA GLN A 116 3.45 6.36 -4.59
C GLN A 116 2.47 6.38 -5.77
N VAL A 117 1.20 6.05 -5.56
CA VAL A 117 0.15 6.19 -6.59
C VAL A 117 -0.04 7.66 -6.99
N CYS A 118 -0.07 8.60 -6.04
CA CYS A 118 -0.16 10.03 -6.30
C CYS A 118 0.95 10.50 -7.26
N ARG A 119 2.21 10.14 -6.96
CA ARG A 119 3.36 10.48 -7.81
C ARG A 119 3.26 9.89 -9.22
N ASN A 120 2.68 8.70 -9.37
CA ASN A 120 2.51 8.07 -10.68
C ASN A 120 1.45 8.79 -11.53
N LEU A 121 0.37 9.26 -10.91
CA LEU A 121 -0.65 10.02 -11.61
C LEU A 121 -0.21 11.46 -11.91
N ASP A 122 0.63 12.05 -11.07
CA ASP A 122 1.30 13.32 -11.37
C ASP A 122 2.23 13.20 -12.59
N ASP A 123 3.08 12.16 -12.62
CA ASP A 123 3.93 11.84 -13.77
C ASP A 123 3.12 11.66 -15.08
N LEU A 124 1.94 11.02 -14.98
CA LEU A 124 1.00 10.88 -16.09
C LEU A 124 0.37 12.21 -16.50
N GLY A 125 -0.02 13.04 -15.52
CA GLY A 125 -0.55 14.38 -15.76
C GLY A 125 0.43 15.28 -16.51
N VAL A 126 1.71 15.26 -16.10
CA VAL A 126 2.80 15.97 -16.78
C VAL A 126 2.95 15.48 -18.23
N LEU A 127 2.88 14.17 -18.46
CA LEU A 127 3.00 13.61 -19.81
C LEU A 127 1.84 14.04 -20.72
N VAL A 128 0.61 13.98 -20.23
CA VAL A 128 -0.59 14.29 -21.02
C VAL A 128 -0.75 15.80 -21.26
N ASN A 129 -0.18 16.64 -20.39
CA ASN A 129 -0.23 18.10 -20.55
C ASN A 129 0.85 18.67 -21.49
N ASP A 130 1.80 17.86 -21.94
CA ASP A 130 2.83 18.24 -22.92
C ASP A 130 2.49 17.64 -24.30
N PRO A 131 1.99 18.43 -25.27
CA PRO A 131 1.63 17.92 -26.59
C PRO A 131 2.78 17.22 -27.33
N VAL A 132 4.04 17.66 -27.14
CA VAL A 132 5.19 17.07 -27.82
C VAL A 132 5.48 15.68 -27.26
N ARG A 133 5.39 15.51 -25.95
CA ARG A 133 5.59 14.20 -25.31
C ARG A 133 4.38 13.29 -25.46
N LEU A 134 3.18 13.85 -25.46
CA LEU A 134 1.92 13.14 -25.61
C LEU A 134 1.88 12.30 -26.90
N TYR A 135 2.32 12.88 -28.02
CA TYR A 135 2.40 12.18 -29.30
C TYR A 135 3.70 11.38 -29.50
N ASN A 136 4.58 11.35 -28.49
CA ASN A 136 5.84 10.60 -28.55
C ASN A 136 5.71 9.25 -27.83
N PRO A 137 5.70 8.11 -28.57
CA PRO A 137 5.59 6.79 -27.97
C PRO A 137 6.75 6.45 -27.02
N TYR A 138 7.95 7.01 -27.23
CA TYR A 138 9.07 6.82 -26.31
C TYR A 138 8.83 7.47 -24.94
N ALA A 139 8.07 8.57 -24.88
CA ALA A 139 7.73 9.21 -23.62
C ALA A 139 6.78 8.34 -22.78
N TRP A 140 5.87 7.61 -23.42
CA TRP A 140 5.01 6.63 -22.77
C TRP A 140 5.77 5.42 -22.25
N VAL A 141 6.71 4.88 -23.04
CA VAL A 141 7.59 3.78 -22.60
C VAL A 141 8.45 4.23 -21.41
N ALA A 142 9.00 5.44 -21.45
CA ALA A 142 9.78 6.00 -20.35
C ALA A 142 8.93 6.16 -19.07
N LEU A 143 7.66 6.60 -19.20
CA LEU A 143 6.72 6.66 -18.08
C LEU A 143 6.45 5.26 -17.50
N GLN A 144 6.17 4.27 -18.34
CA GLN A 144 5.95 2.89 -17.90
C GLN A 144 7.17 2.32 -17.18
N GLN A 145 8.38 2.54 -17.70
CA GLN A 145 9.62 2.12 -17.05
C GLN A 145 9.84 2.83 -15.70
N LYS A 146 9.54 4.13 -15.64
CA LYS A 146 9.59 4.91 -14.39
C LYS A 146 8.59 4.42 -13.36
N ILE A 147 7.39 4.02 -13.76
CA ILE A 147 6.40 3.42 -12.86
C ILE A 147 6.88 2.04 -12.41
N ARG A 148 7.35 1.20 -13.34
CA ARG A 148 7.87 -0.15 -13.05
C ARG A 148 9.03 -0.12 -12.06
N SER A 149 9.95 0.83 -12.17
CA SER A 149 11.13 0.93 -11.29
C SER A 149 10.79 1.27 -9.83
N LYS A 150 9.58 1.77 -9.57
CA LYS A 150 9.13 2.10 -8.20
C LYS A 150 8.57 0.88 -7.46
N TYR A 151 8.35 -0.24 -8.14
CA TYR A 151 8.03 -1.51 -7.49
C TYR A 151 9.31 -2.18 -6.98
N VAL A 152 9.33 -2.46 -5.68
CA VAL A 152 10.52 -2.96 -4.98
C VAL A 152 10.65 -4.48 -5.11
N THR A 153 9.55 -5.21 -4.95
CA THR A 153 9.57 -6.68 -4.95
C THR A 153 9.47 -7.25 -6.37
N GLU A 154 10.03 -8.45 -6.58
CA GLU A 154 9.92 -9.14 -7.87
C GLU A 154 8.48 -9.56 -8.18
N ASP A 155 7.67 -9.88 -7.17
CA ASP A 155 6.26 -10.18 -7.36
C ASP A 155 5.45 -8.94 -7.79
N ASP A 156 5.74 -7.77 -7.22
CA ASP A 156 5.09 -6.52 -7.64
C ASP A 156 5.46 -6.14 -9.08
N LYS A 157 6.73 -6.33 -9.48
CA LYS A 157 7.18 -6.11 -10.87
C LYS A 157 6.53 -7.09 -11.82
N HIS A 158 6.44 -8.37 -11.44
CA HIS A 158 5.76 -9.38 -12.23
C HIS A 158 4.27 -9.06 -12.40
N MET A 159 3.59 -8.58 -11.35
CA MET A 159 2.21 -8.13 -11.46
C MET A 159 2.06 -6.99 -12.48
N PHE A 160 2.97 -6.02 -12.46
CA PHE A 160 3.00 -4.94 -13.44
C PHE A 160 3.25 -5.45 -14.87
N ASP A 161 4.20 -6.37 -15.05
CA ASP A 161 4.53 -6.95 -16.35
C ASP A 161 3.36 -7.77 -16.91
N THR A 162 2.73 -8.62 -16.07
CA THR A 162 1.50 -9.35 -16.43
C THR A 162 0.39 -8.37 -16.84
N LEU A 163 0.23 -7.24 -16.15
CA LEU A 163 -0.74 -6.22 -16.53
C LEU A 163 -0.42 -5.61 -17.90
N MET A 164 0.85 -5.27 -18.17
CA MET A 164 1.26 -4.70 -19.45
C MET A 164 1.06 -5.67 -20.61
N GLU A 165 1.31 -6.97 -20.40
CA GLU A 165 1.16 -8.01 -21.42
C GLU A 165 -0.30 -8.40 -21.66
N THR A 166 -1.06 -8.63 -20.59
CA THR A 166 -2.42 -9.18 -20.68
C THR A 166 -3.50 -8.12 -20.80
N ARG A 167 -3.19 -6.87 -20.40
CA ARG A 167 -4.15 -5.77 -20.22
C ARG A 167 -5.32 -6.13 -19.29
N ASP A 168 -5.12 -7.09 -18.40
CA ASP A 168 -6.13 -7.59 -17.48
C ASP A 168 -5.63 -7.49 -16.03
N VAL A 169 -6.21 -6.51 -15.32
CA VAL A 169 -5.91 -6.25 -13.90
C VAL A 169 -6.30 -7.44 -13.01
N GLN A 170 -7.42 -8.10 -13.30
CA GLN A 170 -7.90 -9.23 -12.49
C GLN A 170 -6.96 -10.42 -12.62
N LYS A 171 -6.48 -10.69 -13.84
CA LYS A 171 -5.50 -11.75 -14.10
C LYS A 171 -4.16 -11.47 -13.41
N ALA A 172 -3.65 -10.24 -13.51
CA ALA A 172 -2.42 -9.84 -12.83
C ALA A 172 -2.52 -10.00 -11.30
N LEU A 173 -3.65 -9.58 -10.70
CA LEU A 173 -3.91 -9.75 -9.27
C LEU A 173 -4.03 -11.23 -8.86
N ALA A 174 -4.73 -12.05 -9.64
CA ALA A 174 -4.90 -13.47 -9.33
C ALA A 174 -3.55 -14.21 -9.32
N GLU A 175 -2.67 -13.90 -10.27
CA GLU A 175 -1.33 -14.49 -10.36
C GLU A 175 -0.42 -14.02 -9.21
N PHE A 176 -0.47 -12.73 -8.88
CA PHE A 176 0.23 -12.18 -7.72
C PHE A 176 -0.20 -12.86 -6.42
N MET A 177 -1.52 -13.00 -6.18
CA MET A 177 -2.04 -13.68 -4.98
C MET A 177 -1.68 -15.16 -4.94
N LYS A 178 -1.62 -15.84 -6.10
CA LYS A 178 -1.20 -17.23 -6.18
C LYS A 178 0.27 -17.36 -5.75
N ARG A 179 1.17 -16.55 -6.30
CA ARG A 179 2.60 -16.54 -5.95
C ARG A 179 2.83 -16.22 -4.47
N LYS A 180 2.12 -15.23 -3.93
CA LYS A 180 2.23 -14.85 -2.52
C LYS A 180 1.80 -16.00 -1.58
N ARG A 181 0.73 -16.73 -1.93
CA ARG A 181 0.30 -17.94 -1.20
C ARG A 181 1.29 -19.10 -1.27
N GLU A 182 1.95 -19.28 -2.41
CA GLU A 182 2.96 -20.32 -2.59
C GLU A 182 4.24 -20.03 -1.78
N GLN A 183 4.56 -18.75 -1.56
CA GLN A 183 5.72 -18.32 -0.77
C GLN A 183 5.45 -18.23 0.74
N GLN A 184 4.20 -18.02 1.16
CA GLN A 184 3.76 -17.99 2.56
C GLN A 184 2.55 -18.91 2.77
N PRO A 185 2.76 -20.22 2.97
CA PRO A 185 1.67 -21.19 3.14
C PRO A 185 0.94 -21.11 4.48
N ASP A 186 1.48 -20.41 5.49
CA ASP A 186 0.97 -20.44 6.88
C ASP A 186 0.91 -19.06 7.57
N GLY A 187 0.88 -17.95 6.80
CA GLY A 187 0.93 -16.60 7.36
C GLY A 187 -0.06 -15.67 6.69
N ASP A 188 -0.75 -14.86 7.50
CA ASP A 188 -1.67 -13.80 7.10
C ASP A 188 -1.26 -13.17 5.77
N ILE A 189 -2.06 -13.42 4.74
CA ILE A 189 -1.90 -12.73 3.47
C ILE A 189 -2.31 -11.28 3.76
N GLU A 190 -1.36 -10.47 4.18
CA GLU A 190 -1.55 -9.03 4.31
C GLU A 190 -1.82 -8.48 2.91
N LEU A 191 -3.09 -8.37 2.58
CA LEU A 191 -3.57 -7.77 1.37
C LEU A 191 -3.36 -6.26 1.55
N PHE A 192 -2.80 -5.64 0.51
CA PHE A 192 -2.65 -4.19 0.32
C PHE A 192 -1.42 -3.50 0.89
#